data_AF-A0A7V9IE63-F1
#
_entry.id   AF-A0A7V9IE63-F1
#
_cell.length_a   1.000
_cell.length_b   1.000
_cell.length_c   1.000
_cell.angle_alpha   90.00
_cell.angle_beta   90.00
_cell.angle_gamma   90.00
#
_symmetry.space_group_name_H-M   'P 1'
#
loop_
_entity.id
_entity.type
_entity.pdbx_description
1 polymer ?
#
loop_
_entity_poly.entity_id
_entity_poly.type
_entity_poly.pdbx_seq_one_letter_code
_entity_poly.pdbx_strand_id
1 'polypeptide(L)'
;MRSPVAYKLSEQSATNLRETGVPPEVMIKIGPLINQELFGTKPFDDAIKARLTPEEHAQFGPIIAQNAEPVSPQLTASASPLMQAIVPLIFLLFIIPGIVYGYAAKTVENHRDIIKGMSHAMSTMGYYIVLAFFASLFIAAFGQSNLGALLALKGASFLQWLDMPGQVTIIGIIFLTCAVNLLVGSASAKWALLAPIFVPMLMQLGLSPELSQAAYRIGDSSTNIITPLMPYFPLVVVFAQKYVKGTGIGTLVSMMLPYSIAFLAFWIVFLMIFWSLGIPMGLQAPYTYP
;
A
#
# COMPACT_ATOMS: atom_id res chain seq x y z
N MET A 1 -0.20 -20.45 -14.32
CA MET A 1 -1.22 -20.30 -13.26
C MET A 1 -0.57 -19.95 -11.93
N ARG A 2 0.44 -20.70 -11.46
CA ARG A 2 1.20 -20.36 -10.24
C ARG A 2 2.19 -19.21 -10.49
N SER A 3 2.61 -18.54 -9.43
CA SER A 3 3.69 -17.54 -9.46
C SER A 3 5.00 -18.16 -9.96
N PRO A 4 5.95 -17.36 -10.45
CA PRO A 4 7.33 -17.81 -10.55
C PRO A 4 7.87 -18.14 -9.14
N VAL A 5 9.00 -18.84 -9.10
CA VAL A 5 9.73 -19.10 -7.84
C VAL A 5 10.06 -17.75 -7.21
N ALA A 6 9.70 -17.58 -5.94
CA ALA A 6 10.09 -16.40 -5.18
C ALA A 6 11.36 -16.69 -4.39
N TYR A 7 12.09 -15.65 -4.02
CA TYR A 7 13.25 -15.73 -3.15
C TYR A 7 12.98 -14.88 -1.92
N LYS A 8 13.28 -15.44 -0.75
CA LYS A 8 13.07 -14.80 0.55
C LYS A 8 14.34 -14.93 1.38
N LEU A 9 14.70 -13.86 2.08
CA LEU A 9 15.67 -13.94 3.17
C LEU A 9 14.90 -14.25 4.46
N SER A 10 15.06 -15.45 5.02
CA SER A 10 14.45 -15.79 6.30
C SER A 10 15.29 -15.25 7.47
N GLU A 11 14.78 -15.36 8.69
CA GLU A 11 15.58 -15.11 9.90
C GLU A 11 16.81 -16.03 9.98
N GLN A 12 16.69 -17.26 9.45
CA GLN A 12 17.81 -18.18 9.34
C GLN A 12 18.82 -17.68 8.30
N SER A 13 18.35 -17.23 7.12
CA SER A 13 19.22 -16.58 6.13
C SER A 13 19.96 -15.38 6.73
N ALA A 14 19.27 -14.56 7.52
CA ALA A 14 19.87 -13.39 8.17
C ALA A 14 20.94 -13.78 9.20
N THR A 15 20.74 -14.88 9.93
CA THR A 15 21.72 -15.43 10.86
C THR A 15 22.95 -15.95 10.10
N ASN A 16 22.74 -16.74 9.06
CA ASN A 16 23.82 -17.26 8.22
C ASN A 16 24.63 -16.12 7.57
N LEU A 17 23.96 -15.05 7.12
CA LEU A 17 24.64 -13.90 6.52
C LEU A 17 25.59 -13.21 7.49
N ARG A 18 25.19 -13.06 8.76
CA ARG A 18 26.07 -12.53 9.83
C ARG A 18 27.27 -13.44 10.06
N GLU A 19 27.08 -14.76 10.02
CA GLU A 19 28.16 -15.74 10.18
C GLU A 19 29.12 -15.77 8.98
N THR A 20 28.62 -15.50 7.76
CA THR A 20 29.46 -15.40 6.55
C THR A 20 30.25 -14.09 6.44
N GLY A 21 30.19 -13.23 7.46
CA GLY A 21 30.98 -12.00 7.52
C GLY A 21 30.35 -10.81 6.79
N VAL A 22 29.04 -10.85 6.51
CA VAL A 22 28.32 -9.67 6.00
C VAL A 22 28.29 -8.60 7.09
N PRO A 23 28.80 -7.37 6.84
CA PRO A 23 28.89 -6.33 7.85
C PRO A 23 27.51 -5.96 8.42
N PRO A 24 27.43 -5.55 9.71
CA PRO A 24 26.19 -5.09 10.33
C PRO A 24 25.51 -3.96 9.54
N GLU A 25 26.28 -3.06 8.93
CA GLU A 25 25.76 -1.96 8.11
C GLU A 25 25.00 -2.44 6.87
N VAL A 26 25.53 -3.46 6.18
CA VAL A 26 24.88 -4.10 5.04
C VAL A 26 23.63 -4.85 5.49
N MET A 27 23.70 -5.53 6.65
CA MET A 27 22.55 -6.21 7.25
C MET A 27 21.40 -5.24 7.58
N ILE A 28 21.70 -4.03 8.06
CA ILE A 28 20.69 -2.99 8.33
C ILE A 28 20.03 -2.54 7.01
N LYS A 29 20.81 -2.33 5.95
CA LYS A 29 20.31 -1.89 4.64
C LYS A 29 19.36 -2.91 4.00
N ILE A 30 19.66 -4.21 4.13
CA ILE A 30 18.81 -5.29 3.59
C ILE A 30 17.73 -5.77 4.57
N GLY A 31 17.74 -5.31 5.82
CA GLY A 31 16.76 -5.68 6.85
C GLY A 31 15.29 -5.61 6.39
N PRO A 32 14.87 -4.56 5.65
CA PRO A 32 13.51 -4.48 5.11
C PRO A 32 13.14 -5.57 4.07
N LEU A 33 14.11 -6.31 3.53
CA LEU A 33 13.89 -7.44 2.61
C LEU A 33 13.73 -8.77 3.37
N ILE A 34 14.05 -8.81 4.67
CA ILE A 34 13.87 -10.01 5.48
C ILE A 34 12.37 -10.34 5.55
N ASN A 35 12.06 -11.62 5.33
CA ASN A 35 10.71 -12.17 5.19
C ASN A 35 9.89 -11.63 4.00
N GLN A 36 10.46 -10.81 3.13
CA GLN A 36 9.81 -10.36 1.92
C GLN A 36 9.97 -11.39 0.79
N GLU A 37 8.86 -11.83 0.20
CA GLU A 37 8.89 -12.70 -0.98
C GLU A 37 9.06 -11.87 -2.25
N LEU A 38 10.17 -12.07 -2.97
CA LEU A 38 10.42 -11.41 -4.26
C LEU A 38 10.39 -12.43 -5.39
N PHE A 39 9.49 -12.22 -6.33
CA PHE A 39 9.14 -13.17 -7.37
C PHE A 39 10.14 -13.11 -8.54
N GLY A 40 11.03 -14.12 -8.62
CA GLY A 40 12.07 -14.24 -9.64
C GLY A 40 13.45 -13.72 -9.19
N THR A 41 14.50 -14.23 -9.84
CA THR A 41 15.90 -13.91 -9.52
C THR A 41 16.25 -12.46 -9.80
N LYS A 42 15.79 -11.91 -10.93
CA LYS A 42 16.08 -10.52 -11.32
C LYS A 42 15.41 -9.50 -10.39
N PRO A 43 14.10 -9.59 -10.09
CA PRO A 43 13.48 -8.69 -9.10
C PRO A 43 14.08 -8.80 -7.70
N PHE A 44 14.52 -9.99 -7.30
CA PHE A 44 15.24 -10.18 -6.04
C PHE A 44 16.58 -9.44 -6.04
N ASP A 45 17.39 -9.61 -7.08
CA ASP A 45 18.68 -8.91 -7.23
C ASP A 45 18.52 -7.38 -7.35
N ASP A 46 17.52 -6.91 -8.11
CA ASP A 46 17.21 -5.49 -8.25
C ASP A 46 16.80 -4.86 -6.90
N ALA A 47 16.08 -5.59 -6.05
CA ALA A 47 15.72 -5.12 -4.71
C ALA A 47 16.94 -4.99 -3.78
N ILE A 48 17.92 -5.87 -3.91
CA ILE A 48 19.20 -5.76 -3.18
C ILE A 48 19.99 -4.56 -3.71
N LYS A 49 20.10 -4.40 -5.03
CA LYS A 49 20.77 -3.25 -5.67
C LYS A 49 20.18 -1.91 -5.26
N ALA A 50 18.87 -1.84 -5.06
CA ALA A 50 18.20 -0.63 -4.63
C ALA A 50 18.58 -0.20 -3.19
N ARG A 51 19.19 -1.08 -2.41
CA ARG A 51 19.53 -0.85 -0.99
C ARG A 51 21.03 -0.73 -0.74
N LEU A 52 21.86 -1.30 -1.61
CA LEU A 52 23.31 -1.34 -1.47
C LEU A 52 23.99 -0.37 -2.44
N THR A 53 25.17 0.13 -2.09
CA THR A 53 26.02 0.81 -3.06
C THR A 53 26.51 -0.20 -4.12
N PRO A 54 26.96 0.24 -5.31
CA PRO A 54 27.49 -0.66 -6.33
C PRO A 54 28.64 -1.55 -5.83
N GLU A 55 29.50 -1.01 -4.96
CA GLU A 55 30.62 -1.74 -4.35
C GLU A 55 30.13 -2.78 -3.35
N GLU A 56 29.18 -2.42 -2.48
CA GLU A 56 28.55 -3.34 -1.53
C GLU A 56 27.79 -4.46 -2.26
N HIS A 57 27.08 -4.14 -3.35
CA HIS A 57 26.37 -5.13 -4.16
C HIS A 57 27.34 -6.10 -4.84
N ALA A 58 28.44 -5.59 -5.41
CA ALA A 58 29.45 -6.44 -6.04
C ALA A 58 30.08 -7.42 -5.04
N GLN A 59 30.32 -6.99 -3.80
CA GLN A 59 30.95 -7.80 -2.77
C GLN A 59 29.98 -8.75 -2.07
N PHE A 60 28.80 -8.28 -1.67
CA PHE A 60 27.88 -9.02 -0.81
C PHE A 60 26.63 -9.55 -1.53
N GLY A 61 26.28 -9.00 -2.69
CA GLY A 61 25.11 -9.42 -3.48
C GLY A 61 25.08 -10.93 -3.79
N PRO A 62 26.19 -11.55 -4.26
CA PRO A 62 26.24 -12.99 -4.49
C PRO A 62 26.04 -13.82 -3.20
N ILE A 63 26.61 -13.37 -2.08
CA ILE A 63 26.49 -14.04 -0.77
C ILE A 63 25.05 -13.99 -0.28
N ILE A 64 24.39 -12.84 -0.44
CA ILE A 64 22.97 -12.64 -0.09
C ILE A 64 22.08 -13.52 -0.97
N ALA A 65 22.34 -13.59 -2.28
CA ALA A 65 21.57 -14.43 -3.19
C ALA A 65 21.72 -15.93 -2.90
N GLN A 66 22.91 -16.37 -2.49
CA GLN A 66 23.15 -17.78 -2.13
C GLN A 66 22.45 -18.19 -0.83
N ASN A 67 22.24 -17.27 0.09
CA ASN A 67 21.52 -17.51 1.35
C ASN A 67 20.01 -17.28 1.23
N ALA A 68 19.51 -16.86 0.05
CA ALA A 68 18.09 -16.70 -0.19
C ALA A 68 17.40 -18.07 -0.33
N GLU A 69 16.29 -18.25 0.37
CA GLU A 69 15.50 -19.46 0.31
C GLU A 69 14.50 -19.38 -0.86
N PRO A 70 14.44 -20.41 -1.73
CA PRO A 70 13.44 -20.47 -2.76
C PRO A 70 12.07 -20.77 -2.14
N VAL A 71 11.10 -19.89 -2.38
CA VAL A 71 9.71 -20.09 -2.03
C VAL A 71 8.99 -20.74 -3.20
N SER A 72 8.29 -21.83 -2.90
CA SER A 72 7.56 -22.61 -3.89
C SER A 72 6.47 -21.77 -4.59
N PRO A 73 6.27 -21.94 -5.91
CA PRO A 73 5.18 -21.32 -6.66
C PRO A 73 3.79 -21.48 -6.04
N GLN A 74 3.11 -20.37 -5.77
CA GLN A 74 1.77 -20.34 -5.18
C GLN A 74 0.71 -19.84 -6.18
N LEU A 75 -0.54 -20.29 -6.01
CA LEU A 75 -1.68 -19.83 -6.83
C LEU A 75 -2.25 -18.49 -6.37
N THR A 76 -2.15 -18.19 -5.08
CA THR A 76 -2.71 -17.00 -4.44
C THR A 76 -1.71 -15.86 -4.30
N ALA A 77 -0.46 -16.09 -4.71
CA ALA A 77 0.56 -15.04 -4.76
C ALA A 77 0.17 -13.96 -5.77
N SER A 78 0.43 -12.70 -5.42
CA SER A 78 0.10 -11.52 -6.25
C SER A 78 0.77 -11.55 -7.62
N ALA A 79 1.98 -12.11 -7.72
CA ALA A 79 2.71 -12.28 -8.97
C ALA A 79 2.25 -13.48 -9.82
N SER A 80 1.28 -14.27 -9.35
CA SER A 80 0.76 -15.40 -10.12
C SER A 80 -0.07 -14.92 -11.31
N PRO A 81 0.05 -15.55 -12.50
CA PRO A 81 -0.80 -15.22 -13.64
C PRO A 81 -2.30 -15.37 -13.33
N LEU A 82 -2.66 -16.28 -12.42
CA LEU A 82 -4.05 -16.45 -11.96
C LEU A 82 -4.55 -15.18 -11.24
N MET A 83 -3.77 -14.68 -10.28
CA MET A 83 -4.15 -13.47 -9.53
C MET A 83 -4.07 -12.21 -10.39
N GLN A 84 -3.13 -12.12 -11.33
CA GLN A 84 -3.09 -11.03 -12.30
C GLN A 84 -4.30 -11.05 -13.24
N ALA A 85 -4.84 -12.25 -13.55
CA ALA A 85 -6.04 -12.44 -14.34
C ALA A 85 -7.34 -12.48 -13.50
N ILE A 86 -7.31 -12.16 -12.20
CA ILE A 86 -8.49 -12.29 -11.34
C ILE A 86 -9.64 -11.40 -11.82
N VAL A 87 -9.36 -10.19 -12.28
CA VAL A 87 -10.36 -9.23 -12.79
C VAL A 87 -11.07 -9.77 -14.03
N PRO A 88 -10.39 -10.19 -15.11
CA PRO A 88 -11.06 -10.78 -16.26
C PRO A 88 -11.76 -12.12 -15.92
N LEU A 89 -11.26 -12.91 -14.97
CA LEU A 89 -11.95 -14.12 -14.52
C LEU A 89 -13.26 -13.79 -13.80
N ILE A 90 -13.27 -12.78 -12.93
CA ILE A 90 -14.49 -12.27 -12.29
C ILE A 90 -15.48 -11.75 -13.34
N PHE A 91 -14.98 -11.04 -14.35
CA PHE A 91 -15.82 -10.61 -15.48
C PHE A 91 -16.48 -11.79 -16.18
N LEU A 92 -15.72 -12.84 -16.51
CA LEU A 92 -16.26 -14.07 -17.11
C LEU A 92 -17.29 -14.76 -16.19
N LEU A 93 -16.97 -14.83 -14.90
CA LEU A 93 -17.85 -15.41 -13.88
C LEU A 93 -19.20 -14.71 -13.80
N PHE A 94 -19.27 -13.39 -14.03
CA PHE A 94 -20.52 -12.64 -14.02
C PHE A 94 -21.22 -12.60 -15.39
N ILE A 95 -20.46 -12.44 -16.48
CA ILE A 95 -21.06 -12.27 -17.80
C ILE A 95 -21.66 -13.58 -18.32
N ILE A 96 -21.04 -14.73 -18.07
CA ILE A 96 -21.53 -16.02 -18.58
C ILE A 96 -22.90 -16.37 -17.97
N PRO A 97 -23.07 -16.41 -16.62
CA PRO A 97 -24.38 -16.64 -16.03
C PRO A 97 -25.38 -15.53 -16.37
N GLY A 98 -24.93 -14.27 -16.46
CA GLY A 98 -25.78 -13.14 -16.85
C GLY A 98 -26.38 -13.30 -18.25
N ILE A 99 -25.58 -13.77 -19.21
CA ILE A 99 -26.05 -14.08 -20.57
C ILE A 99 -27.00 -15.27 -20.56
N VAL A 100 -26.64 -16.37 -19.90
CA VAL A 100 -27.48 -17.58 -19.81
C VAL A 100 -28.84 -17.24 -19.19
N TYR A 101 -28.84 -16.49 -18.09
CA TYR A 101 -30.06 -16.03 -17.44
C TYR A 101 -30.86 -15.10 -18.35
N GLY A 102 -30.22 -14.15 -19.02
CA GLY A 102 -30.89 -13.21 -19.92
C GLY A 102 -31.65 -13.89 -21.06
N TYR A 103 -31.07 -14.95 -21.64
CA TYR A 103 -31.74 -15.78 -22.63
C TYR A 103 -32.87 -16.64 -22.01
N ALA A 104 -32.61 -17.30 -20.88
CA ALA A 104 -33.60 -18.15 -20.20
C ALA A 104 -34.84 -17.37 -19.73
N ALA A 105 -34.63 -16.15 -19.24
CA ALA A 105 -35.68 -15.23 -18.81
C ALA A 105 -36.36 -14.48 -19.97
N LYS A 106 -35.88 -14.67 -21.21
CA LYS A 106 -36.34 -13.96 -22.43
C LYS A 106 -36.24 -12.43 -22.33
N THR A 107 -35.32 -11.92 -21.51
CA THR A 107 -35.03 -10.48 -21.41
C THR A 107 -33.98 -10.02 -22.44
N VAL A 108 -33.29 -10.97 -23.07
CA VAL A 108 -32.28 -10.78 -24.12
C VAL A 108 -32.64 -11.74 -25.26
N GLU A 109 -32.84 -11.22 -26.47
CA GLU A 109 -33.26 -12.04 -27.62
C GLU A 109 -32.08 -12.47 -28.48
N ASN A 110 -31.06 -11.62 -28.57
CA ASN A 110 -29.91 -11.87 -29.44
C ASN A 110 -28.62 -11.23 -28.87
N HIS A 111 -27.48 -11.54 -29.50
CA HIS A 111 -26.18 -11.05 -29.07
C HIS A 111 -26.07 -9.51 -29.07
N ARG A 112 -26.85 -8.81 -29.91
CA ARG A 112 -26.83 -7.33 -29.95
C ARG A 112 -27.44 -6.73 -28.70
N ASP A 113 -28.41 -7.39 -28.06
CA ASP A 113 -28.98 -6.93 -26.79
C ASP A 113 -27.95 -6.99 -25.66
N ILE A 114 -27.10 -8.03 -25.67
CA ILE A 114 -25.97 -8.16 -24.74
C ILE A 114 -25.00 -7.00 -24.95
N ILE A 115 -24.58 -6.76 -26.20
CA ILE A 115 -23.68 -5.64 -26.55
C ILE A 115 -24.31 -4.30 -26.15
N LYS A 116 -25.61 -4.09 -26.39
CA LYS A 116 -26.34 -2.88 -25.99
C LYS A 116 -26.30 -2.68 -24.48
N GLY A 117 -26.49 -3.75 -23.69
CA GLY A 117 -26.35 -3.70 -22.23
C GLY A 117 -24.95 -3.32 -21.77
N MET A 118 -23.92 -3.92 -22.38
CA MET A 118 -22.52 -3.58 -22.11
C MET A 118 -22.18 -2.13 -22.49
N SER A 119 -22.63 -1.66 -23.66
CA SER A 119 -22.44 -0.28 -24.09
C SER A 119 -23.16 0.71 -23.18
N HIS A 120 -24.37 0.39 -22.72
CA HIS A 120 -25.08 1.23 -21.75
C HIS A 120 -24.34 1.30 -20.41
N ALA A 121 -23.81 0.18 -19.90
CA ALA A 121 -23.00 0.19 -18.70
C ALA A 121 -21.76 1.09 -18.86
N MET A 122 -21.07 1.02 -20.01
CA MET A 122 -19.91 1.88 -20.30
C MET A 122 -20.29 3.35 -20.48
N SER A 123 -21.45 3.68 -21.04
CA SER A 123 -21.86 5.09 -21.18
C SER A 123 -22.11 5.76 -19.82
N THR A 124 -22.58 5.01 -18.82
CA THR A 124 -22.70 5.52 -17.44
C THR A 124 -21.34 5.80 -16.78
N MET A 125 -20.25 5.27 -17.33
CA MET A 125 -18.88 5.49 -16.86
C MET A 125 -18.19 6.69 -17.50
N GLY A 126 -18.87 7.48 -18.35
CA GLY A 126 -18.26 8.65 -19.00
C GLY A 126 -17.64 9.65 -18.01
N TYR A 127 -18.35 9.97 -16.93
CA TYR A 127 -17.83 10.83 -15.85
C TYR A 127 -16.60 10.21 -15.16
N TYR A 128 -16.64 8.90 -14.91
CA TYR A 128 -15.52 8.15 -14.33
C TYR A 128 -14.26 8.28 -15.19
N ILE A 129 -14.39 8.08 -16.51
CA ILE A 129 -13.24 8.08 -17.44
C ILE A 129 -12.57 9.46 -17.47
N VAL A 130 -13.36 10.54 -17.56
CA VAL A 130 -12.83 11.92 -17.57
C VAL A 130 -12.13 12.23 -16.24
N LEU A 131 -12.74 11.88 -15.11
CA LEU A 131 -12.15 12.12 -13.80
C LEU A 131 -10.85 11.31 -13.60
N ALA A 132 -10.87 10.02 -13.92
CA ALA A 132 -9.71 9.14 -13.81
C ALA A 132 -8.55 9.60 -14.71
N PHE A 133 -8.83 10.13 -15.90
CA PHE A 133 -7.83 10.71 -16.79
C PHE A 133 -7.06 11.85 -16.11
N PHE A 134 -7.75 12.89 -15.64
CA PHE A 134 -7.09 14.02 -14.98
C PHE A 134 -6.44 13.62 -13.65
N ALA A 135 -7.08 12.73 -12.88
CA ALA A 135 -6.48 12.19 -11.65
C ALA A 135 -5.18 11.45 -11.94
N SER A 136 -5.12 10.61 -12.99
CA SER A 136 -3.89 9.90 -13.36
C SER A 136 -2.76 10.85 -13.78
N LEU A 137 -3.08 11.93 -14.50
CA LEU A 137 -2.10 12.96 -14.89
C LEU A 137 -1.54 13.69 -13.68
N PHE A 138 -2.41 14.07 -12.73
CA PHE A 138 -1.99 14.65 -11.47
C PHE A 138 -1.10 13.69 -10.68
N ILE A 139 -1.51 12.43 -10.52
CA ILE A 139 -0.72 11.41 -9.79
C ILE A 139 0.65 11.21 -10.44
N ALA A 140 0.72 11.18 -11.78
CA ALA A 140 1.97 11.05 -12.51
C ALA A 140 2.89 12.26 -12.30
N ALA A 141 2.37 13.48 -12.47
CA ALA A 141 3.13 14.71 -12.27
C ALA A 141 3.58 14.87 -10.81
N PHE A 142 2.69 14.57 -9.86
CA PHE A 142 2.99 14.61 -8.43
C PHE A 142 4.05 13.57 -8.05
N GLY A 143 3.94 12.34 -8.57
CA GLY A 143 4.94 11.29 -8.37
C GLY A 143 6.32 11.69 -8.90
N GLN A 144 6.40 12.30 -10.08
CA GLN A 144 7.65 12.78 -10.66
C GLN A 144 8.26 13.98 -9.93
N SER A 145 7.43 14.80 -9.29
CA SER A 145 7.88 16.02 -8.60
C SER A 145 8.64 15.77 -7.29
N ASN A 146 8.57 14.54 -6.75
CA ASN A 146 9.07 14.20 -5.42
C ASN A 146 8.49 15.06 -4.27
N LEU A 147 7.38 15.78 -4.48
CA LEU A 147 6.77 16.63 -3.45
C LEU A 147 6.29 15.83 -2.23
N GLY A 148 5.77 14.61 -2.44
CA GLY A 148 5.41 13.71 -1.34
C GLY A 148 6.62 13.33 -0.48
N ALA A 149 7.78 13.10 -1.11
CA ALA A 149 9.04 12.79 -0.43
C ALA A 149 9.56 13.99 0.36
N LEU A 150 9.53 15.17 -0.26
CA LEU A 150 9.95 16.42 0.36
C LEU A 150 9.07 16.77 1.57
N LEU A 151 7.74 16.62 1.45
CA LEU A 151 6.80 16.87 2.54
C LEU A 151 7.05 15.92 3.72
N ALA A 152 7.30 14.64 3.44
CA ALA A 152 7.64 13.66 4.46
C ALA A 152 8.97 13.97 5.16
N LEU A 153 10.02 14.30 4.41
CA LEU A 153 11.32 14.67 4.96
C LEU A 153 11.21 15.91 5.85
N LYS A 154 10.61 16.99 5.35
CA LYS A 154 10.46 18.23 6.13
C LYS A 154 9.54 18.04 7.34
N GLY A 155 8.45 17.27 7.20
CA GLY A 155 7.56 16.93 8.29
C GLY A 155 8.25 16.11 9.39
N ALA A 156 9.06 15.11 9.01
CA ALA A 156 9.86 14.34 9.94
C ALA A 156 10.89 15.20 10.69
N SER A 157 11.66 16.04 9.97
CA SER A 157 12.61 16.95 10.60
C SER A 157 11.94 17.95 11.53
N PHE A 158 10.73 18.42 11.19
CA PHE A 158 9.96 19.30 12.06
C PHE A 158 9.52 18.58 13.35
N LEU A 159 9.04 17.34 13.24
CA LEU A 159 8.65 16.55 14.42
C LEU A 159 9.85 16.21 15.31
N GLN A 160 11.02 15.90 14.73
CA GLN A 160 12.27 15.72 15.48
C GLN A 160 12.67 17.00 16.23
N TRP A 161 12.59 18.16 15.56
CA TRP A 161 12.97 19.43 16.18
C TRP A 161 12.09 19.80 17.38
N LEU A 162 10.82 19.39 17.39
CA LEU A 162 9.91 19.66 18.51
C LEU A 162 10.25 18.86 19.78
N ASP A 163 11.09 17.81 19.69
CA ASP A 163 11.53 16.96 20.81
C ASP A 163 10.37 16.51 21.73
N MET A 164 9.25 16.14 21.13
CA MET A 164 8.03 15.81 21.87
C MET A 164 8.07 14.37 22.44
N PRO A 165 7.32 14.09 23.51
CA PRO A 165 7.15 12.73 24.01
C PRO A 165 6.69 11.77 22.91
N GLY A 166 7.18 10.52 22.97
CA GLY A 166 6.97 9.52 21.90
C GLY A 166 5.51 9.34 21.47
N GLN A 167 4.56 9.38 22.40
CA GLN A 167 3.13 9.30 22.11
C GLN A 167 2.65 10.45 21.23
N VAL A 168 3.08 11.68 21.53
CA VAL A 168 2.73 12.87 20.76
C VAL A 168 3.37 12.83 19.37
N THR A 169 4.64 12.40 19.31
CA THR A 169 5.36 12.21 18.05
C THR A 169 4.64 11.21 17.13
N ILE A 170 4.16 10.08 17.67
CA ILE A 170 3.38 9.09 16.91
C ILE A 170 2.06 9.67 16.40
N ILE A 171 1.34 10.44 17.21
CA ILE A 171 0.13 11.14 16.75
C ILE A 171 0.48 12.10 15.59
N GLY A 172 1.59 12.83 15.70
CA GLY A 172 2.11 13.68 14.62
C GLY A 172 2.39 12.90 13.33
N ILE A 173 2.99 11.71 13.43
CA ILE A 173 3.25 10.83 12.29
C ILE A 173 1.95 10.31 11.65
N ILE A 174 0.93 10.02 12.46
CA ILE A 174 -0.40 9.64 11.95
C ILE A 174 -0.98 10.78 11.11
N PHE A 175 -0.97 12.02 11.63
CA PHE A 175 -1.48 13.19 10.90
C PHE A 175 -0.67 13.49 9.63
N LEU A 176 0.66 13.40 9.71
CA LEU A 176 1.53 13.55 8.54
C LEU A 176 1.21 12.50 7.48
N THR A 177 1.01 11.24 7.88
CA THR A 177 0.60 10.16 6.98
C THR A 177 -0.77 10.44 6.36
N CYS A 178 -1.74 10.92 7.14
CA CYS A 178 -3.05 11.34 6.63
C CYS A 178 -2.91 12.41 5.54
N ALA A 179 -2.05 13.41 5.74
CA ALA A 179 -1.80 14.48 4.77
C ALA A 179 -1.15 13.95 3.49
N VAL A 180 -0.12 13.10 3.60
CA VAL A 180 0.51 12.45 2.44
C VAL A 180 -0.50 11.55 1.71
N ASN A 181 -1.37 10.86 2.44
CA ASN A 181 -2.39 9.97 1.89
C ASN A 181 -3.43 10.70 1.03
N LEU A 182 -3.73 11.97 1.34
CA LEU A 182 -4.60 12.77 0.48
C LEU A 182 -4.00 12.98 -0.92
N LEU A 183 -2.67 12.92 -1.07
CA LEU A 183 -1.94 13.20 -2.31
C LEU A 183 -1.50 11.93 -3.05
N VAL A 184 -1.18 10.86 -2.32
CA VAL A 184 -0.67 9.60 -2.89
C VAL A 184 -1.61 8.45 -2.55
N GLY A 185 -2.38 7.97 -3.52
CA GLY A 185 -3.43 6.97 -3.27
C GLY A 185 -2.94 5.54 -2.98
N SER A 186 -1.72 5.17 -3.35
CA SER A 186 -1.20 3.80 -3.16
C SER A 186 -0.58 3.61 -1.78
N ALA A 187 -1.05 2.63 -1.01
CA ALA A 187 -0.47 2.28 0.29
C ALA A 187 1.00 1.82 0.12
N SER A 188 1.25 0.81 -0.71
CA SER A 188 2.60 0.28 -0.90
C SER A 188 3.59 1.33 -1.42
N ALA A 189 3.16 2.24 -2.32
CA ALA A 189 4.02 3.30 -2.82
C ALA A 189 4.35 4.33 -1.73
N LYS A 190 3.37 4.71 -0.89
CA LYS A 190 3.61 5.59 0.26
C LYS A 190 4.54 4.95 1.26
N TRP A 191 4.31 3.71 1.67
CA TRP A 191 5.17 3.04 2.66
C TRP A 191 6.60 2.89 2.14
N ALA A 192 6.79 2.52 0.86
CA ALA A 192 8.11 2.43 0.25
C ALA A 192 8.87 3.76 0.29
N LEU A 193 8.15 4.89 0.20
CA LEU A 193 8.70 6.22 0.29
C LEU A 193 8.97 6.66 1.74
N LEU A 194 8.02 6.43 2.64
CA LEU A 194 8.03 6.95 4.00
C LEU A 194 8.88 6.10 4.95
N ALA A 195 8.88 4.78 4.80
CA ALA A 195 9.56 3.87 5.74
C ALA A 195 11.07 4.12 5.86
N PRO A 196 11.84 4.33 4.76
CA PRO A 196 13.27 4.63 4.86
C PRO A 196 13.60 5.93 5.60
N ILE A 197 12.61 6.82 5.78
CA ILE A 197 12.77 8.11 6.48
C ILE A 197 12.26 7.99 7.92
N PHE A 198 11.01 7.55 8.08
CA PHE A 198 10.33 7.55 9.37
C PHE A 198 10.87 6.48 10.32
N VAL A 199 11.15 5.28 9.81
CA VAL A 199 11.57 4.17 10.67
C VAL A 199 12.92 4.49 11.34
N PRO A 200 13.99 4.86 10.61
CA PRO A 200 15.27 5.21 11.25
C PRO A 200 15.15 6.43 12.19
N MET A 201 14.34 7.43 11.82
CA MET A 201 14.14 8.61 12.64
C MET A 201 13.45 8.29 13.97
N LEU A 202 12.37 7.51 13.95
CA LEU A 202 11.62 7.15 15.15
C LEU A 202 12.42 6.19 16.04
N MET A 203 13.23 5.32 15.45
CA MET A 203 14.19 4.48 16.19
C MET A 203 15.21 5.31 16.97
N GLN A 204 15.71 6.42 16.42
CA GLN A 204 16.60 7.32 17.17
C GLN A 204 15.91 8.00 18.37
N LEU A 205 14.59 8.12 18.33
CA LEU A 205 13.76 8.62 19.43
C LEU A 205 13.33 7.51 20.39
N GLY A 206 13.89 6.30 20.25
CA GLY A 206 13.59 5.13 21.09
C GLY A 206 12.24 4.47 20.77
N LEU A 207 11.67 4.71 19.58
CA LEU A 207 10.39 4.14 19.14
C LEU A 207 10.60 3.01 18.13
N SER A 208 9.81 1.95 18.23
CA SER A 208 10.02 0.75 17.41
C SER A 208 9.59 0.92 15.93
N PRO A 209 10.20 0.15 15.00
CA PRO A 209 9.73 0.05 13.62
C PRO A 209 8.27 -0.42 13.52
N GLU A 210 7.84 -1.31 14.39
CA GLU A 210 6.49 -1.86 14.42
C GLU A 210 5.46 -0.78 14.78
N LEU A 211 5.79 0.07 15.76
CA LEU A 211 4.96 1.21 16.14
C LEU A 211 4.88 2.24 15.00
N SER A 212 6.01 2.47 14.33
CA SER A 212 6.08 3.34 13.14
C SER A 212 5.16 2.82 12.02
N GLN A 213 5.17 1.51 11.78
CA GLN A 213 4.30 0.88 10.79
C GLN A 213 2.82 0.93 11.20
N ALA A 214 2.51 0.70 12.48
CA ALA A 214 1.15 0.81 13.00
C ALA A 214 0.59 2.22 12.82
N ALA A 215 1.36 3.25 13.20
CA ALA A 215 1.02 4.66 13.01
C ALA A 215 0.76 4.98 11.53
N TYR A 216 1.63 4.52 10.65
CA TYR A 216 1.45 4.67 9.21
C TYR A 216 0.15 4.03 8.70
N ARG A 217 -0.17 2.80 9.13
CA ARG A 217 -1.40 2.09 8.69
C ARG A 217 -2.68 2.78 9.15
N ILE A 218 -2.66 3.37 10.35
CA ILE A 218 -3.78 4.18 10.85
C ILE A 218 -3.97 5.41 9.95
N GLY A 219 -2.89 6.14 9.65
CA GLY A 219 -2.97 7.34 8.82
C GLY A 219 -3.38 7.06 7.37
N ASP A 220 -2.81 6.01 6.76
CA ASP A 220 -3.10 5.56 5.39
C ASP A 220 -4.56 5.13 5.22
N SER A 221 -5.11 4.40 6.18
CA SER A 221 -6.50 3.94 6.08
C SER A 221 -7.53 5.05 6.31
N SER A 222 -7.26 5.96 7.24
CA SER A 222 -8.28 6.90 7.76
C SER A 222 -8.74 7.94 6.75
N THR A 223 -7.88 8.39 5.82
CA THR A 223 -8.24 9.43 4.83
C THR A 223 -8.50 8.91 3.42
N ASN A 224 -8.48 7.58 3.20
CA ASN A 224 -8.75 6.99 1.88
C ASN A 224 -10.15 7.33 1.33
N ILE A 225 -11.14 7.49 2.21
CA ILE A 225 -12.53 7.76 1.83
C ILE A 225 -12.82 9.23 1.48
N ILE A 226 -11.86 10.13 1.75
CA ILE A 226 -11.99 11.56 1.45
C ILE A 226 -11.02 12.07 0.38
N THR A 227 -10.15 11.21 -0.16
CA THR A 227 -9.26 11.61 -1.25
C THR A 227 -9.87 11.31 -2.63
N PRO A 228 -10.09 12.34 -3.48
CA PRO A 228 -10.55 12.13 -4.85
C PRO A 228 -9.47 11.52 -5.74
N LEU A 229 -8.23 11.44 -5.26
CA LEU A 229 -7.09 10.86 -5.96
C LEU A 229 -6.98 9.35 -5.77
N MET A 230 -7.83 8.74 -4.93
CA MET A 230 -7.92 7.29 -4.84
C MET A 230 -8.45 6.72 -6.17
N PRO A 231 -7.81 5.69 -6.77
CA PRO A 231 -8.22 5.15 -8.08
C PRO A 231 -9.69 4.70 -8.15
N TYR A 232 -10.26 4.28 -7.03
CA TYR A 232 -11.64 3.81 -6.94
C TYR A 232 -12.65 4.91 -6.64
N PHE A 233 -12.22 6.11 -6.25
CA PHE A 233 -13.11 7.21 -5.85
C PHE A 233 -14.13 7.57 -6.95
N PRO A 234 -13.73 7.69 -8.24
CA PRO A 234 -14.69 8.00 -9.30
C PRO A 234 -15.79 6.93 -9.45
N LEU A 235 -15.48 5.65 -9.18
CA LEU A 235 -16.46 4.56 -9.25
C LEU A 235 -17.50 4.70 -8.13
N VAL A 236 -17.07 5.07 -6.93
CA VAL A 236 -17.96 5.31 -5.79
C VAL A 236 -18.92 6.48 -6.09
N VAL A 237 -18.43 7.54 -6.74
CA VAL A 237 -19.30 8.66 -7.18
C VAL A 237 -20.38 8.17 -8.15
N VAL A 238 -20.03 7.36 -9.15
CA VAL A 238 -21.02 6.80 -10.10
C VAL A 238 -22.06 5.93 -9.39
N PHE A 239 -21.65 5.11 -8.42
CA PHE A 239 -22.58 4.34 -7.61
C PHE A 239 -23.51 5.21 -6.76
N ALA A 240 -23.00 6.29 -6.18
CA ALA A 240 -23.84 7.24 -5.46
C ALA A 240 -24.83 7.95 -6.43
N GLN A 241 -24.38 8.33 -7.63
CA GLN A 241 -25.22 8.92 -8.69
C GLN A 241 -26.31 7.97 -9.22
N LYS A 242 -26.20 6.66 -8.97
CA LYS A 242 -27.30 5.72 -9.26
C LYS A 242 -28.54 6.03 -8.43
N TYR A 243 -28.35 6.41 -7.16
CA TYR A 243 -29.44 6.69 -6.20
C TYR A 243 -29.73 8.18 -6.06
N VAL A 244 -28.68 9.01 -6.06
CA VAL A 244 -28.77 10.47 -5.86
C VAL A 244 -28.01 11.17 -6.98
N LYS A 245 -28.73 11.54 -8.05
CA LYS A 245 -28.19 12.06 -9.31
C LYS A 245 -27.30 13.30 -9.15
N GLY A 246 -27.55 14.14 -8.15
CA GLY A 246 -26.77 15.35 -7.86
C GLY A 246 -25.45 15.10 -7.12
N THR A 247 -25.10 13.85 -6.80
CA THR A 247 -23.86 13.56 -6.06
C THR A 247 -22.64 13.83 -6.94
N GLY A 248 -21.79 14.74 -6.50
CA GLY A 248 -20.47 14.96 -7.09
C GLY A 248 -19.34 14.56 -6.15
N ILE A 249 -18.10 14.85 -6.57
CA ILE A 249 -16.90 14.64 -5.75
C ILE A 249 -17.03 15.34 -4.40
N GLY A 250 -17.35 16.64 -4.41
CA GLY A 250 -17.46 17.44 -3.18
C GLY A 250 -18.55 16.92 -2.24
N THR A 251 -19.69 16.47 -2.78
CA THR A 251 -20.77 15.86 -1.99
C THR A 251 -20.28 14.59 -1.29
N LEU A 252 -19.59 13.72 -2.02
CA LEU A 252 -19.09 12.46 -1.47
C LEU A 252 -17.99 12.70 -0.42
N VAL A 253 -17.02 13.59 -0.71
CA VAL A 253 -15.97 13.98 0.25
C VAL A 253 -16.58 14.56 1.51
N SER A 254 -17.52 15.50 1.39
CA SER A 254 -18.17 16.15 2.54
C SER A 254 -18.99 15.15 3.38
N MET A 255 -19.65 14.20 2.73
CA MET A 255 -20.41 13.14 3.40
C MET A 255 -19.49 12.14 4.11
N MET A 256 -18.31 11.86 3.56
CA MET A 256 -17.33 10.91 4.13
C MET A 256 -16.41 11.55 5.17
N LEU A 257 -16.30 12.88 5.20
CA LEU A 257 -15.43 13.60 6.14
C LEU A 257 -15.73 13.29 7.62
N PRO A 258 -16.99 13.28 8.09
CA PRO A 258 -17.30 12.89 9.47
C PRO A 258 -16.84 11.46 9.79
N TYR A 259 -16.98 10.52 8.85
CA TYR A 259 -16.53 9.14 9.01
C TYR A 259 -15.01 9.06 9.11
N SER A 260 -14.30 9.81 8.27
CA SER A 260 -12.83 9.85 8.27
C SER A 260 -12.30 10.39 9.61
N ILE A 261 -12.90 11.48 10.11
CA ILE A 261 -12.53 12.07 11.40
C ILE A 261 -12.84 11.13 12.56
N ALA A 262 -14.04 10.52 12.58
CA ALA A 262 -14.43 9.59 13.64
C ALA A 262 -13.53 8.35 13.66
N PHE A 263 -13.22 7.79 12.49
CA PHE A 263 -12.34 6.63 12.36
C PHE A 263 -10.90 6.94 12.77
N LEU A 264 -10.38 8.11 12.36
CA LEU A 264 -9.06 8.59 12.77
C LEU A 264 -8.96 8.76 14.29
N ALA A 265 -9.93 9.45 14.88
CA ALA A 265 -9.98 9.67 16.32
C ALA A 265 -10.08 8.35 17.09
N PHE A 266 -10.96 7.45 16.65
CA PHE A 266 -11.08 6.11 17.23
C PHE A 266 -9.77 5.34 17.18
N TRP A 267 -9.09 5.31 16.03
CA TRP A 267 -7.83 4.59 15.89
C TRP A 267 -6.70 5.18 16.72
N ILE A 268 -6.59 6.50 16.78
CA ILE A 268 -5.60 7.17 17.63
C ILE A 268 -5.84 6.78 19.09
N VAL A 269 -7.08 6.93 19.58
CA VAL A 269 -7.44 6.58 20.96
C VAL A 269 -7.17 5.10 21.22
N PHE A 270 -7.56 4.22 20.29
CA PHE A 270 -7.33 2.79 20.40
C PHE A 270 -5.83 2.45 20.53
N LEU A 271 -4.98 3.04 19.68
CA LEU A 271 -3.53 2.85 19.74
C LEU A 271 -2.94 3.38 21.06
N MET A 272 -3.37 4.57 21.51
CA MET A 272 -2.89 5.16 22.76
C MET A 272 -3.28 4.31 23.97
N ILE A 273 -4.50 3.77 24.00
CA ILE A 273 -4.94 2.85 25.06
C ILE A 273 -4.09 1.58 25.03
N PHE A 274 -3.92 0.95 23.87
CA PHE A 274 -3.10 -0.26 23.71
C PHE A 274 -1.67 -0.07 24.21
N TRP A 275 -1.07 1.07 23.84
CA TRP A 275 0.27 1.43 24.28
C TRP A 275 0.32 1.69 25.79
N SER A 276 -0.63 2.44 26.35
CA SER A 276 -0.67 2.73 27.79
C SER A 276 -0.85 1.48 28.65
N LEU A 277 -1.56 0.47 28.13
CA LEU A 277 -1.77 -0.82 28.79
C LEU A 277 -0.61 -1.80 28.56
N GLY A 278 0.38 -1.44 27.73
CA GLY A 278 1.52 -2.29 27.40
C GLY A 278 1.14 -3.55 26.63
N ILE A 279 -0.04 -3.58 25.99
CA ILE A 279 -0.50 -4.74 25.22
C ILE A 279 0.37 -4.85 23.96
N PRO A 280 1.09 -5.96 23.72
CA PRO A 280 1.95 -6.06 22.56
C PRO A 280 1.14 -5.92 21.26
N MET A 281 1.63 -5.12 20.31
CA MET A 281 0.94 -4.89 19.02
C MET A 281 0.91 -6.16 18.15
N GLY A 282 1.73 -7.15 18.49
CA GLY A 282 1.90 -8.41 17.80
C GLY A 282 2.99 -9.24 18.47
N LEU A 283 3.28 -10.41 17.91
CA LEU A 283 4.39 -11.25 18.36
C LEU A 283 5.70 -10.48 18.18
N GLN A 284 6.47 -10.32 19.26
CA GLN A 284 7.74 -9.59 19.26
C GLN A 284 7.65 -8.15 18.70
N ALA A 285 6.51 -7.47 18.88
CA ALA A 285 6.31 -6.09 18.44
C ALA A 285 6.27 -5.12 19.64
N PRO A 286 7.44 -4.76 20.22
CA PRO A 286 7.51 -3.78 21.31
C PRO A 286 7.13 -2.38 20.81
N TYR A 287 6.84 -1.47 21.73
CA TYR A 287 6.62 -0.05 21.40
C TYR A 287 7.93 0.75 21.35
N THR A 288 8.95 0.28 22.08
CA THR A 288 10.22 0.98 22.24
C THR A 288 11.34 0.26 21.50
N TYR A 289 12.31 1.04 21.03
CA TYR A 289 13.56 0.56 20.43
C TYR A 289 14.73 0.92 21.35
N PRO A 290 15.62 -0.05 21.67
CA PRO A 290 16.78 0.19 22.54
C PRO A 290 17.90 1.00 21.88
#